data_AF-A0A9Q3BA99-F1
#
_entry.id   AF-A0A9Q3BA99-F1
#
_cell.length_a   1.000
_cell.length_b   1.000
_cell.length_c   1.000
_cell.angle_alpha   90.00
_cell.angle_beta   90.00
_cell.angle_gamma   90.00
#
_symmetry.space_group_name_H-M   'P 1'
#
loop_
_entity.id
_entity.type
_entity.pdbx_description
1 polymer ?
#
loop_
_entity_poly.entity_id
_entity_poly.type
_entity_poly.pdbx_seq_one_letter_code
_entity_poly.pdbx_strand_id
1 'polypeptide(L)'
;MSTHDPLEELLNEFREGQLSIGLTSKQKLSLLKIMRKNRPSFSIGKEPLGKIRGHDIELYLDVERPYPPMLRRPPYPESLETRKEIEKHINELLDIDVIRNI
;
A
#
# COMPACT_ATOMS: atom_id res chain seq x y z
N MET A 1 -36.61 3.17 13.11
CA MET A 1 -35.77 3.88 12.14
C MET A 1 -34.46 4.18 12.84
N SER A 2 -33.39 3.42 12.54
CA SER A 2 -32.08 3.62 13.17
C SER A 2 -31.51 4.93 12.67
N THR A 3 -31.42 5.93 13.53
CA THR A 3 -30.65 7.15 13.29
C THR A 3 -29.17 6.78 13.34
N HIS A 4 -28.62 6.27 12.24
CA HIS A 4 -27.18 6.06 12.13
C HIS A 4 -26.50 7.43 12.17
N ASP A 5 -25.78 7.70 13.27
CA ASP A 5 -25.02 8.92 13.43
C ASP A 5 -23.84 8.91 12.45
N PRO A 6 -23.73 9.87 11.51
CA PRO A 6 -22.63 9.95 10.55
C PRO A 6 -21.24 10.01 11.22
N LEU A 7 -21.21 10.40 12.49
CA LEU A 7 -20.02 10.44 13.34
C LEU A 7 -19.51 9.03 13.66
N GLU A 8 -20.38 8.08 13.99
CA GLU A 8 -19.99 6.71 14.29
C GLU A 8 -19.47 5.99 13.05
N GLU A 9 -20.05 6.27 11.89
CA GLU A 9 -19.59 5.72 10.61
C GLU A 9 -18.16 6.20 10.28
N LEU A 10 -17.92 7.51 10.42
CA LEU A 10 -16.60 8.12 10.23
C LEU A 10 -15.56 7.61 11.23
N LEU A 11 -15.92 7.50 12.52
CA LEU A 11 -15.02 6.95 13.53
C LEU A 11 -14.69 5.48 13.27
N ASN A 12 -15.67 4.71 12.79
CA ASN A 12 -15.48 3.31 12.41
C ASN A 12 -14.53 3.17 11.21
N GLU A 13 -14.65 4.08 10.23
CA GLU A 13 -13.81 4.12 9.02
C GLU A 13 -12.32 4.37 9.32
N PHE A 14 -12.00 5.17 10.35
CA PHE A 14 -10.62 5.49 10.74
C PHE A 14 -10.21 4.87 12.08
N ARG A 15 -10.78 3.70 12.45
CA ARG A 15 -10.60 3.06 13.76
C ARG A 15 -9.16 2.78 14.18
N GLU A 16 -8.28 2.56 13.21
CA GLU A 16 -6.85 2.29 13.46
C GLU A 16 -6.04 3.59 13.66
N GLY A 17 -6.63 4.75 13.39
CA GLY A 17 -5.98 6.05 13.50
C GLY A 17 -5.98 6.59 14.92
N GLN A 18 -4.82 7.04 15.38
CA GLN A 18 -4.72 7.79 16.64
C GLN A 18 -4.89 9.29 16.38
N LEU A 19 -5.91 9.89 17.00
CA LEU A 19 -6.10 11.34 16.99
C LEU A 19 -5.44 11.98 18.21
N SER A 20 -4.83 13.15 18.02
CA SER A 20 -4.24 13.91 19.13
C SER A 20 -5.24 14.17 20.27
N ILE A 21 -4.76 14.00 21.50
CA ILE A 21 -5.53 14.19 22.73
C ILE A 21 -5.93 15.66 22.91
N GLY A 22 -5.11 16.59 22.41
CA GLY A 22 -5.34 18.03 22.52
C GLY A 22 -6.43 18.59 21.59
N LEU A 23 -6.99 17.77 20.70
CA LEU A 23 -8.04 18.22 19.78
C LEU A 23 -9.41 18.16 20.46
N THR A 24 -10.16 19.25 20.34
CA THR A 24 -11.59 19.28 20.74
C THR A 24 -12.43 18.39 19.83
N SER A 25 -13.59 17.95 20.32
CA SER A 25 -14.50 17.09 19.55
C SER A 25 -14.90 17.70 18.20
N LYS A 26 -15.11 19.04 18.13
CA LYS A 26 -15.43 19.74 16.88
C LYS A 26 -14.27 19.69 15.87
N GLN A 27 -13.03 19.83 16.33
CA GLN A 27 -11.85 19.77 15.47
C GLN A 27 -11.61 18.36 14.93
N LYS A 28 -11.75 17.32 15.77
CA LYS A 28 -11.67 15.92 15.34
C LYS A 28 -12.68 15.62 14.24
N LEU A 29 -13.91 16.10 14.41
CA LEU A 29 -14.99 15.93 13.44
C LEU A 29 -14.69 16.66 12.12
N SER A 30 -14.16 17.89 12.20
CA SER A 30 -13.73 18.63 11.01
C SER A 30 -12.60 17.92 10.27
N LEU A 31 -11.63 17.35 10.99
CA LEU A 31 -10.51 16.62 10.42
C LEU A 31 -11.00 15.36 9.69
N LEU A 32 -11.85 14.54 10.33
CA LEU A 32 -12.41 13.33 9.73
C LEU A 32 -13.21 13.65 8.44
N LYS A 33 -13.94 14.77 8.42
CA LYS A 33 -14.63 15.26 7.21
C LYS A 33 -13.65 15.59 6.08
N ILE A 34 -12.53 16.26 6.39
CA ILE A 34 -11.50 16.60 5.41
C ILE A 34 -10.81 15.33 4.89
N MET A 35 -10.50 14.38 5.78
CA MET A 35 -9.90 13.10 5.41
C MET A 35 -10.83 12.30 4.49
N ARG A 36 -12.13 12.21 4.80
CA ARG A 36 -13.11 11.55 3.92
C ARG A 36 -13.22 12.26 2.57
N LYS A 37 -13.23 13.60 2.55
CA LYS A 37 -13.28 14.39 1.30
C LYS A 37 -12.04 14.14 0.42
N ASN A 38 -10.87 14.06 1.02
CA ASN A 38 -9.59 13.88 0.32
C ASN A 38 -9.11 12.42 0.38
N ARG A 39 -10.02 11.45 0.59
CA ARG A 39 -9.70 10.03 0.73
C ARG A 39 -8.74 9.49 -0.35
N PRO A 40 -8.91 9.77 -1.66
CA PRO A 40 -8.01 9.23 -2.70
C PRO A 40 -6.60 9.83 -2.66
N SER A 41 -6.37 10.89 -1.88
CA SER A 41 -5.04 11.48 -1.69
C SER A 41 -4.23 10.78 -0.60
N PHE A 42 -4.86 9.91 0.19
CA PHE A 42 -4.19 9.13 1.23
C PHE A 42 -4.06 7.68 0.79
N SER A 43 -2.96 7.03 1.17
CA SER A 43 -2.75 5.59 0.94
C SER A 43 -3.56 4.74 1.93
N ILE A 44 -4.88 4.92 1.96
CA ILE A 44 -5.78 4.23 2.90
C ILE A 44 -6.38 3.03 2.18
N GLY A 45 -5.69 1.89 2.28
CA GLY A 45 -6.23 0.59 1.90
C GLY A 45 -5.50 -0.11 0.76
N LYS A 46 -6.27 -0.90 -0.01
CA LYS A 46 -5.80 -1.82 -1.07
C LYS A 46 -5.75 -1.18 -2.46
N GLU A 47 -5.67 0.14 -2.53
CA GLU A 47 -5.59 0.83 -3.81
C GLU A 47 -4.25 0.46 -4.49
N PRO A 48 -4.26 0.21 -5.82
CA PRO A 48 -3.05 -0.20 -6.52
C PRO A 48 -2.01 0.91 -6.44
N LEU A 49 -0.92 0.65 -5.72
CA LEU A 49 0.21 1.55 -5.62
C LEU A 49 0.87 1.68 -7.00
N GLY A 50 1.15 2.90 -7.43
CA GLY A 50 2.00 3.13 -8.60
C GLY A 50 1.35 2.91 -9.97
N LYS A 51 0.01 2.75 -10.09
CA LYS A 51 -0.70 2.83 -11.39
C LYS A 51 -0.76 4.27 -11.94
N ILE A 52 0.36 4.99 -11.90
CA ILE A 52 0.50 6.33 -12.46
C ILE A 52 0.81 6.17 -13.95
N ARG A 53 -0.13 6.59 -14.80
CA ARG A 53 0.06 6.55 -16.26
C ARG A 53 1.20 7.47 -16.68
N GLY A 54 2.03 7.02 -17.62
CA GLY A 54 3.08 7.83 -18.25
C GLY A 54 4.39 7.93 -17.47
N HIS A 55 4.58 7.11 -16.44
CA HIS A 55 5.85 6.98 -15.69
C HIS A 55 6.53 5.63 -15.94
N ASP A 56 6.25 5.02 -17.10
CA ASP A 56 6.90 3.78 -17.51
C ASP A 56 8.39 4.03 -17.73
N ILE A 57 9.24 3.14 -17.20
CA ILE A 57 10.68 3.25 -17.30
C ILE A 57 11.17 2.27 -18.37
N GLU A 58 11.87 2.79 -19.36
CA GLU A 58 12.61 1.99 -20.32
C GLU A 58 14.05 1.79 -19.84
N LEU A 59 14.42 0.54 -19.59
CA LEU A 59 15.76 0.18 -19.18
C LEU A 59 16.55 -0.34 -20.39
N TYR A 60 17.66 0.33 -20.69
CA TYR A 60 18.58 -0.02 -21.76
C TYR A 60 19.84 -0.67 -21.19
N LEU A 61 20.36 -1.69 -21.86
CA LEU A 61 21.66 -2.27 -21.54
C LEU A 61 22.74 -1.46 -22.25
N ASP A 62 23.80 -1.11 -21.53
CA ASP A 62 24.98 -0.43 -22.09
C ASP A 62 25.85 -1.36 -22.95
N VAL A 63 25.39 -2.59 -23.21
CA VAL A 63 26.13 -3.62 -23.94
C VAL A 63 25.32 -4.14 -25.12
N GLU A 64 26.01 -4.33 -26.24
CA GLU A 64 25.46 -4.98 -27.42
C GLU A 64 25.55 -6.51 -27.30
N ARG A 65 24.81 -7.24 -28.14
CA ARG A 65 24.81 -8.71 -28.12
C ARG A 65 26.21 -9.26 -28.45
N PRO A 66 26.65 -10.37 -27.84
CA PRO A 66 25.89 -11.22 -26.92
C PRO A 66 25.83 -10.65 -25.49
N TYR A 67 24.65 -10.70 -24.87
CA TYR A 67 24.45 -10.24 -23.50
C TYR A 67 25.22 -11.11 -22.50
N PRO A 68 25.60 -10.57 -21.32
CA PRO A 68 26.21 -11.36 -20.26
C PRO A 68 25.34 -12.57 -19.91
N PRO A 69 25.95 -13.74 -19.62
CA PRO A 69 25.20 -14.89 -19.14
C PRO A 69 24.45 -14.50 -17.87
N MET A 70 23.16 -14.83 -17.82
CA MET A 70 22.33 -14.49 -16.67
C MET A 70 22.90 -15.15 -15.42
N LEU A 71 23.31 -14.33 -14.44
CA LEU A 71 23.84 -14.81 -13.16
C LEU A 71 22.70 -15.38 -12.31
N ARG A 72 22.25 -16.60 -12.64
CA ARG A 72 21.33 -17.36 -11.78
C ARG A 72 22.11 -17.92 -10.60
N ARG A 73 22.22 -17.15 -9.53
CA ARG A 73 22.63 -17.70 -8.23
C ARG A 73 21.39 -18.34 -7.59
N PRO A 74 21.52 -19.53 -6.97
CA PRO A 74 20.42 -20.04 -6.16
C PRO A 74 20.11 -19.02 -5.05
N PRO A 75 18.84 -18.85 -4.66
CA PRO A 75 18.51 -18.02 -3.51
C PRO A 75 19.24 -18.55 -2.28
N TYR A 76 19.68 -17.64 -1.43
CA TYR A 76 20.32 -18.00 -0.17
C TYR A 76 19.31 -18.76 0.71
N PRO A 77 19.71 -19.82 1.45
CA PRO A 77 18.79 -20.54 2.31
C PRO A 77 18.27 -19.63 3.43
N GLU A 78 16.95 -19.55 3.55
CA GLU A 78 16.26 -18.78 4.59
C GLU A 78 15.70 -19.70 5.68
N SER A 79 15.51 -19.16 6.88
CA SER A 79 14.81 -19.88 7.94
C SER A 79 13.32 -20.06 7.59
N LEU A 80 12.69 -21.08 8.15
CA LEU A 80 11.25 -21.33 7.93
C LEU A 80 10.37 -20.18 8.42
N GLU A 81 10.78 -19.49 9.48
CA GLU A 81 10.06 -18.36 10.04
C GLU A 81 10.18 -17.15 9.11
N THR A 82 11.41 -16.82 8.70
CA THR A 82 11.70 -15.75 7.74
C THR A 82 10.92 -15.95 6.44
N ARG A 83 10.91 -17.17 5.91
CA ARG A 83 10.20 -17.50 4.68
C ARG A 83 8.70 -17.22 4.77
N LYS A 84 8.05 -17.56 5.90
CA LYS A 84 6.61 -17.32 6.09
C LYS A 84 6.26 -15.83 6.12
N GLU A 85 7.07 -15.03 6.80
CA GLU A 85 6.86 -13.57 6.84
C GLU A 85 7.09 -12.93 5.47
N ILE A 86 8.11 -13.36 4.75
CA ILE A 86 8.36 -12.90 3.37
C ILE A 86 7.20 -13.31 2.45
N GLU A 87 6.70 -14.53 2.56
CA GLU A 87 5.59 -15.03 1.76
C GLU A 87 4.31 -14.20 1.97
N LYS A 88 4.03 -13.77 3.21
CA LYS A 88 2.94 -12.85 3.51
C LYS A 88 3.08 -11.54 2.72
N HIS A 89 4.25 -10.93 2.74
CA HIS A 89 4.50 -9.68 2.01
C HIS A 89 4.51 -9.85 0.50
N ILE A 90 5.01 -10.98 -0.02
CA ILE A 90 4.93 -11.31 -1.45
C ILE A 90 3.47 -11.37 -1.89
N ASN A 91 2.60 -12.02 -1.10
CA ASN A 91 1.16 -12.09 -1.41
C ASN A 91 0.51 -10.70 -1.41
N GLU A 92 0.86 -9.83 -0.45
CA GLU A 92 0.38 -8.45 -0.43
C GLU A 92 0.82 -7.67 -1.69
N LEU A 93 2.05 -7.86 -2.15
CA LEU A 93 2.57 -7.18 -3.36
C LEU A 93 1.95 -7.74 -4.66
N LEU A 94 1.61 -9.03 -4.70
CA LEU A 94 0.87 -9.65 -5.80
C LEU A 94 -0.55 -9.09 -5.90
N ASP A 95 -1.25 -8.96 -4.77
CA ASP A 95 -2.62 -8.42 -4.70
C ASP A 95 -2.72 -6.97 -5.21
N ILE A 96 -1.64 -6.19 -5.09
CA ILE A 96 -1.57 -4.77 -5.48
C ILE A 96 -1.02 -4.61 -6.92
N ASP A 97 -0.74 -5.70 -7.64
CA ASP A 97 -0.12 -5.73 -8.98
C ASP A 97 1.29 -5.08 -9.04
N VAL A 98 2.01 -5.03 -7.92
CA VAL A 98 3.38 -4.47 -7.89
C VAL A 98 4.40 -5.47 -8.45
N ILE A 99 4.22 -6.75 -8.10
CA ILE A 99 4.98 -7.86 -8.65
C ILE A 99 4.05 -8.79 -9.44
N ARG A 100 4.59 -9.51 -10.41
CA ARG A 100 3.84 -10.44 -11.26
C ARG A 100 4.66 -11.67 -11.57
N ASN A 101 3.99 -12.81 -11.74
CA ASN A 101 4.61 -14.00 -12.29
C ASN A 101 4.89 -13.76 -13.79
N ILE A 102 6.13 -14.02 -14.21
CA ILE A 102 6.61 -13.88 -15.60
C ILE A 102 6.80 -15.26 -16.20
#